data_AF-A0A9X1WD43-F1
#
_entry.id   AF-A0A9X1WD43-F1
#
_cell.length_a   1.000
_cell.length_b   1.000
_cell.length_c   1.000
_cell.angle_alpha   90.00
_cell.angle_beta   90.00
_cell.angle_gamma   90.00
#
_symmetry.space_group_name_H-M   'P 1'
#
loop_
_entity.id
_entity.type
_entity.pdbx_description
1 polymer ?
#
loop_
_entity_poly.entity_id
_entity_poly.type
_entity_poly.pdbx_seq_one_letter_code
_entity_poly.pdbx_strand_id
1 'polypeptide(L)' 'MPDIHVSRWRVESCPESIQQKVISAFAYREMRGSISDIELCQMFGEMIWRSGNHYHTHALSFLLDEETRCCKIVSRQLD' A
#
# COMPACT_ATOMS: atom_id res chain seq x y z
N MET A 1 27.46 0.88 4.11
CA MET A 1 26.21 0.99 3.32
C MET A 1 25.08 1.05 4.34
N PRO A 2 24.22 2.07 4.36
CA PRO A 2 23.11 2.08 5.30
C PRO A 2 22.11 0.99 4.87
N ASP A 3 21.72 0.13 5.80
CA ASP A 3 20.60 -0.79 5.65
C ASP A 3 19.33 0.03 5.42
N ILE A 4 18.94 0.19 4.15
CA ILE A 4 17.65 0.78 3.80
C ILE A 4 16.61 -0.31 4.08
N HIS A 5 16.17 -0.40 5.33
CA HIS A 5 14.93 -1.09 5.65
C HIS A 5 13.79 -0.28 5.02
N VAL A 6 13.46 -0.60 3.77
CA VAL A 6 12.51 0.14 2.94
C VAL A 6 11.18 0.29 3.68
N SER A 7 10.68 -0.77 4.31
CA SER A 7 9.66 -0.67 5.35
C SER A 7 9.60 -1.98 6.13
N ARG A 8 9.13 -1.97 7.39
CA ARG A 8 8.91 -3.22 8.16
C ARG A 8 7.57 -3.90 7.85
N TRP A 9 6.81 -3.37 6.90
CA TRP A 9 5.51 -3.90 6.52
C TRP A 9 5.64 -5.21 5.74
N ARG A 10 4.83 -6.20 6.11
CA ARG A 10 4.63 -7.42 5.33
C ARG A 10 3.52 -7.19 4.32
N VAL A 11 3.74 -7.59 3.07
CA VAL A 11 2.73 -7.50 2.01
C VAL A 11 2.46 -8.89 1.47
N GLU A 12 1.20 -9.30 1.47
CA GLU A 12 0.77 -10.67 1.15
C GLU A 12 -0.19 -10.71 -0.04
N SER A 13 -0.19 -11.84 -0.74
CA SER A 13 -1.18 -12.20 -1.78
C SER A 13 -1.22 -11.27 -3.00
N CYS A 14 -0.07 -10.89 -3.55
CA CYS A 14 -0.02 -10.04 -4.74
C CYS A 14 1.14 -10.33 -5.71
N PRO A 15 1.05 -9.87 -6.97
CA PRO A 15 2.20 -9.82 -7.88
C PRO A 15 3.28 -8.86 -7.35
N GLU A 16 4.54 -9.20 -7.60
CA GLU A 16 5.73 -8.47 -7.12
C GLU A 16 5.70 -6.97 -7.46
N SER A 17 5.18 -6.61 -8.64
CA SER A 17 5.08 -5.21 -9.09
C SER A 17 4.15 -4.35 -8.22
N ILE A 18 3.06 -4.92 -7.70
CA ILE A 18 2.17 -4.24 -6.76
C ILE A 18 2.79 -4.24 -5.36
N GLN A 19 3.44 -5.34 -4.98
CA GLN A 19 4.13 -5.46 -3.70
C GLN A 19 5.14 -4.32 -3.50
N GLN A 20 5.98 -4.05 -4.50
CA GLN A 20 6.99 -2.99 -4.43
C GLN A 20 6.38 -1.59 -4.31
N LYS A 21 5.28 -1.32 -5.03
CA LYS A 21 4.55 -0.04 -4.92
C LYS A 21 4.02 0.18 -3.50
N VAL A 22 3.42 -0.86 -2.92
CA VAL A 22 2.87 -0.83 -1.56
C VAL A 22 3.97 -0.62 -0.53
N ILE A 23 5.07 -1.39 -0.61
CA ILE A 23 6.23 -1.21 0.27
C ILE A 23 6.80 0.21 0.16
N SER A 24 6.91 0.75 -1.06
CA SER A 24 7.39 2.11 -1.27
C SER A 24 6.45 3.17 -0.67
N ALA A 25 5.14 2.97 -0.73
CA ALA A 25 4.17 3.87 -0.11
C ALA A 25 4.28 3.87 1.42
N PHE A 26 4.48 2.70 2.03
CA PHE A 26 4.75 2.61 3.47
C PHE A 26 6.07 3.26 3.85
N ALA A 27 7.14 3.00 3.08
CA ALA A 27 8.44 3.65 3.25
C ALA A 27 8.33 5.18 3.25
N TYR A 28 7.61 5.70 2.24
CA TYR A 28 7.40 7.12 2.06
C TYR A 28 6.62 7.72 3.24
N ARG A 29 5.54 7.05 3.66
CA ARG A 29 4.76 7.45 4.84
C ARG A 29 5.60 7.43 6.12
N GLU A 30 6.42 6.40 6.33
CA GLU A 30 7.31 6.31 7.51
C GLU A 30 8.37 7.43 7.49
N MET A 31 8.91 7.79 6.32
CA MET A 31 9.89 8.86 6.17
C MET A 31 9.30 10.26 6.33
N ARG A 32 8.07 10.48 5.85
CA ARG A 32 7.42 11.81 5.80
C ARG A 32 6.43 12.04 6.95
N GLY A 33 6.07 11.00 7.70
CA GLY A 33 5.07 11.00 8.77
C GLY A 33 3.63 10.80 8.27
N SER A 34 3.35 11.18 7.03
CA SER A 34 2.06 10.97 6.38
C SER A 34 2.24 10.84 4.87
N ILE A 35 1.17 10.42 4.19
CA ILE A 35 1.07 10.40 2.73
C ILE A 35 -0.34 10.89 2.37
N SER A 36 -0.45 11.80 1.41
CA SER A 36 -1.74 12.30 0.93
C SER A 36 -2.35 11.36 -0.12
N ASP A 37 -3.66 11.47 -0.33
CA ASP A 37 -4.38 10.70 -1.34
C ASP A 37 -3.85 10.99 -2.77
N ILE A 38 -3.43 12.23 -3.03
CA ILE A 38 -2.85 12.63 -4.33
C ILE A 38 -1.49 11.95 -4.54
N GLU A 39 -0.63 11.95 -3.52
CA GLU A 39 0.68 11.27 -3.58
C GLU A 39 0.50 9.76 -3.76
N LEU A 40 -0.45 9.15 -3.04
CA LEU A 40 -0.82 7.74 -3.24
C LEU A 40 -1.25 7.48 -4.68
N CYS A 41 -2.15 8.29 -5.24
CA CYS A 41 -2.59 8.14 -6.64
C CYS A 41 -1.41 8.25 -7.63
N GLN A 42 -0.49 9.18 -7.40
CA GLN A 42 0.72 9.33 -8.23
C GLN A 42 1.65 8.11 -8.15
N MET A 43 1.85 7.56 -6.95
CA MET A 43 2.70 6.39 -6.75
C MET A 43 2.15 5.13 -7.42
N PHE A 44 0.82 4.95 -7.39
CA PHE A 44 0.19 3.79 -8.00
C PHE A 44 -0.10 4.00 -9.48
N GLY A 45 -0.21 5.25 -9.94
CA GLY A 45 -0.57 5.60 -11.31
C GLY A 45 -2.07 5.41 -11.62
N GLU A 46 -2.89 5.32 -10.57
CA GLU A 46 -4.34 5.12 -10.66
C GLU A 46 -5.04 5.75 -9.45
N MET A 47 -6.36 5.87 -9.53
CA MET A 47 -7.16 6.39 -8.42
C MET A 47 -7.11 5.42 -7.24
N ILE A 48 -6.70 5.92 -6.08
CA ILE A 48 -6.82 5.23 -4.79
C ILE A 48 -7.86 5.95 -3.95
N TRP A 49 -8.75 5.19 -3.33
CA TRP A 49 -9.67 5.71 -2.34
C TRP A 49 -9.71 4.85 -1.10
N ARG A 50 -10.10 5.47 0.01
CA ARG A 50 -10.19 4.81 1.32
C ARG A 50 -11.65 4.55 1.70
N SER A 51 -11.91 3.36 2.23
CA SER A 51 -13.19 2.99 2.84
C SER A 51 -12.93 2.35 4.22
N GLY A 52 -13.13 3.13 5.28
CA GLY A 52 -12.77 2.69 6.64
C GLY A 52 -11.28 2.41 6.78
N ASN A 53 -10.90 1.16 7.05
CA ASN A 53 -9.50 0.72 7.15
C ASN A 53 -8.96 0.09 5.85
N HIS A 54 -9.73 0.17 4.77
CA HIS A 54 -9.37 -0.37 3.47
C HIS A 54 -8.93 0.75 2.54
N TYR A 55 -7.87 0.50 1.78
CA TYR A 55 -7.58 1.26 0.58
C TYR A 55 -8.03 0.43 -0.62
N HIS A 56 -8.41 1.11 -1.68
CA HIS A 56 -8.92 0.48 -2.88
C HIS A 56 -8.34 1.13 -4.11
N THR A 57 -8.03 0.31 -5.10
CA THR A 57 -7.92 0.73 -6.49
C THR A 57 -9.08 0.15 -7.28
N HIS A 58 -9.08 0.37 -8.60
CA HIS A 58 -10.10 -0.19 -9.48
C HIS A 58 -10.14 -1.73 -9.39
N ALA A 59 -8.98 -2.38 -9.32
CA ALA A 59 -8.86 -3.84 -9.37
C ALA A 59 -8.54 -4.50 -8.02
N LEU A 60 -8.05 -3.76 -7.04
CA LEU A 60 -7.51 -4.32 -5.80
C LEU A 60 -8.09 -3.62 -4.56
N SER A 61 -8.14 -4.36 -3.46
CA SER A 61 -8.33 -3.81 -2.11
C SER A 61 -7.14 -4.17 -1.24
N PHE A 62 -6.69 -3.21 -0.47
CA PHE A 62 -5.58 -3.30 0.46
C PHE A 62 -6.15 -3.21 1.87
N LEU A 63 -5.99 -4.30 2.62
CA LEU A 63 -6.39 -4.43 4.01
C LEU A 63 -5.16 -4.12 4.86
N LEU A 64 -5.17 -3.00 5.57
CA LEU A 64 -4.06 -2.61 6.43
C LEU A 64 -4.35 -3.01 7.87
N ASP A 65 -3.48 -3.85 8.41
CA ASP A 65 -3.39 -4.13 9.83
C ASP A 65 -2.18 -3.38 10.39
N GLU A 66 -2.46 -2.25 11.04
CA GLU A 66 -1.45 -1.38 11.67
C GLU A 66 -0.82 -2.03 12.91
N GLU A 67 -1.52 -2.95 13.60
CA GLU A 67 -1.00 -3.65 14.78
C GLU A 67 0.08 -4.66 14.39
N THR A 68 -0.21 -5.48 13.37
CA THR A 68 0.74 -6.52 12.90
C THR A 68 1.66 -6.05 11.77
N ARG A 69 1.51 -4.80 11.33
CA ARG A 69 2.16 -4.19 10.15
C ARG A 69 2.04 -5.09 8.92
N CYS A 70 0.83 -5.58 8.68
CA CYS A 70 0.54 -6.45 7.55
C CYS A 70 -0.42 -5.76 6.59
N CYS A 71 -0.10 -5.80 5.30
CA CYS A 71 -0.97 -5.37 4.22
C CYS A 71 -1.36 -6.57 3.39
N LYS A 72 -2.63 -6.98 3.49
CA LYS A 72 -3.18 -8.05 2.66
C LYS A 72 -3.86 -7.45 1.44
N ILE A 73 -3.52 -7.96 0.26
CA ILE A 73 -4.11 -7.50 -0.99
C ILE A 73 -5.10 -8.54 -1.48
N VAL A 74 -6.30 -8.09 -1.85
CA VAL A 74 -7.33 -8.95 -2.43
C VAL A 74 -7.84 -8.33 -3.73
N SER A 75 -8.07 -9.18 -4.73
CA SER A 75 -8.70 -8.74 -5.98
C SER A 75 -10.13 -8.29 -5.71
N ARG A 76 -10.52 -7.16 -6.29
CA ARG A 76 -11.92 -6.77 -6.39
C ARG A 76 -12.50 -7.50 -7.58
N GLN A 77 -13.32 -8.52 -7.33
CA GLN A 77 -14.21 -8.98 -8.37
C GLN A 77 -15.24 -7.86 -8.61
N LEU A 78 -15.21 -7.29 -9.80
CA LEU A 78 -16.32 -6.52 -10.33
C LEU A 78 -17.36 -7.56 -10.73
N ASP A 79 -18.43 -7.69 -9.95
CA ASP A 79 -19.65 -8.36 -10.41
C ASP A 79 -20.21 -7.66 -11.66
#